data_AF-A0A0L0D8G9-F1
#
_entry.id   AF-A0A0L0D8G9-F1
#
_cell.length_a   1.000
_cell.length_b   1.000
_cell.length_c   1.000
_cell.angle_alpha   90.00
_cell.angle_beta   90.00
_cell.angle_gamma   90.00
#
_symmetry.space_group_name_H-M   'P 1'
#
loop_
_entity.id
_entity.type
_entity.pdbx_description
1 polymer ?
#
loop_
_entity_poly.entity_id
_entity_poly.type
_entity_poly.pdbx_seq_one_letter_code
_entity_poly.pdbx_strand_id
1 'polypeptide(L)'
;MAGNNYPMVPGHEIVGTVTAVGPAVSLVAVGDRVGVGPQGGACMDGEACRECGREANNFCPKRVFTYNSPIPNPPGVTYGGYAEAHITHEAFAIPIPDGMDSAVAAPLLCAGITTYSPLVHFGKGLKPGARVGVVGIGGLGHMGVQYAAALGYSVTAISRTPSKEAEAQTFGATSFLLSSDADAMAAAQGTFDFILCTVSASLPWELFLGLCAPDGVFCMLGLPPSP
;
A
#
# COMPACT_ATOMS: atom_id res chain seq x y z
N MET A 1 0.04 -18.08 7.68
CA MET A 1 -0.33 -17.68 6.30
C MET A 1 -1.23 -18.77 5.76
N ALA A 2 -2.37 -18.44 5.14
CA ALA A 2 -3.13 -19.46 4.42
C ALA A 2 -2.18 -20.09 3.39
N GLY A 3 -2.09 -21.42 3.36
CA GLY A 3 -1.21 -22.13 2.43
C GLY A 3 -1.52 -21.76 0.97
N ASN A 4 -0.64 -22.14 0.06
CA ASN A 4 -0.91 -21.99 -1.37
C ASN A 4 -1.99 -22.99 -1.78
N ASN A 5 -3.26 -22.56 -1.80
CA ASN A 5 -4.37 -23.42 -2.21
C ASN A 5 -4.44 -23.44 -3.75
N TYR A 6 -4.26 -24.61 -4.34
CA TYR A 6 -4.32 -24.78 -5.79
C TYR A 6 -5.67 -25.39 -6.22
N PRO A 7 -6.22 -25.00 -7.40
CA PRO A 7 -5.69 -23.97 -8.30
C PRO A 7 -5.77 -22.57 -7.67
N MET A 8 -4.83 -21.69 -8.05
CA MET A 8 -4.76 -20.30 -7.56
C MET A 8 -4.77 -19.34 -8.74
N VAL A 9 -5.64 -18.33 -8.68
CA VAL A 9 -5.67 -17.21 -9.63
C VAL A 9 -5.34 -15.94 -8.85
N PRO A 10 -4.11 -15.38 -8.98
CA PRO A 10 -3.72 -14.15 -8.31
C PRO A 10 -4.38 -12.90 -8.93
N GLY A 11 -3.90 -11.73 -8.49
CA GLY A 11 -4.31 -10.42 -8.98
C GLY A 11 -5.27 -9.73 -8.01
N HIS A 12 -4.87 -8.56 -7.52
CA HIS A 12 -5.64 -7.78 -6.54
C HIS A 12 -5.45 -6.26 -6.70
N GLU A 13 -5.12 -5.86 -7.92
CA GLU A 13 -5.01 -4.49 -8.39
C GLU A 13 -5.92 -4.42 -9.63
N ILE A 14 -7.23 -4.57 -9.40
CA ILE A 14 -8.21 -4.84 -10.45
C ILE A 14 -8.90 -3.54 -10.81
N VAL A 15 -9.01 -3.20 -12.09
CA VAL A 15 -9.88 -2.11 -12.58
C VAL A 15 -10.75 -2.63 -13.71
N GLY A 16 -12.04 -2.31 -13.67
CA GLY A 16 -13.01 -2.77 -14.65
C GLY A 16 -14.26 -1.89 -14.70
N THR A 17 -15.22 -2.33 -15.51
CA THR A 17 -16.54 -1.69 -15.62
C THR A 17 -17.59 -2.63 -15.04
N VAL A 18 -18.51 -2.10 -14.25
CA VAL A 18 -19.61 -2.88 -13.68
C VAL A 18 -20.55 -3.33 -14.79
N THR A 19 -20.73 -4.64 -14.96
CA THR A 19 -21.59 -5.23 -16.00
C THR A 19 -22.92 -5.76 -15.44
N ALA A 20 -22.98 -6.06 -14.14
CA ALA A 20 -24.18 -6.49 -13.44
C ALA A 20 -24.09 -6.12 -11.95
N VAL A 21 -25.25 -5.91 -11.32
CA VAL A 21 -25.36 -5.66 -9.88
C VAL A 21 -26.45 -6.51 -9.26
N GLY A 22 -26.29 -6.85 -7.98
CA GLY A 22 -27.33 -7.52 -7.21
C GLY A 22 -28.51 -6.59 -6.90
N PRO A 23 -29.70 -7.11 -6.57
CA PRO A 23 -30.91 -6.31 -6.37
C PRO A 23 -30.85 -5.37 -5.14
N ALA A 24 -29.91 -5.60 -4.22
CA ALA A 24 -29.71 -4.79 -3.02
C ALA A 24 -28.53 -3.81 -3.13
N VAL A 25 -27.81 -3.82 -4.26
CA VAL A 25 -26.65 -2.93 -4.48
C VAL A 25 -27.14 -1.48 -4.63
N SER A 26 -26.43 -0.55 -4.00
CA SER A 26 -26.76 0.88 -3.96
C SER A 26 -25.55 1.81 -4.12
N LEU A 27 -24.32 1.32 -3.99
CA LEU A 27 -23.09 2.12 -4.04
C LEU A 27 -22.49 2.24 -5.44
N VAL A 28 -22.86 1.33 -6.36
CA VAL A 28 -22.36 1.29 -7.74
C VAL A 28 -23.49 0.88 -8.70
N ALA A 29 -23.39 1.28 -9.96
CA ALA A 29 -24.33 0.99 -11.02
C ALA A 29 -23.64 0.38 -12.25
N VAL A 30 -24.43 -0.27 -13.12
CA VAL A 30 -23.92 -0.78 -14.41
C VAL A 30 -23.38 0.38 -15.23
N GLY A 31 -22.17 0.22 -15.76
CA GLY A 31 -21.43 1.26 -16.48
C GLY A 31 -20.41 2.01 -15.63
N ASP A 32 -20.48 1.93 -14.29
CA ASP A 32 -19.48 2.56 -13.43
C ASP A 32 -18.10 1.91 -13.59
N ARG A 33 -17.06 2.74 -13.58
CA ARG A 33 -15.67 2.27 -13.54
C ARG A 33 -15.22 2.12 -12.09
N VAL A 34 -14.87 0.90 -11.70
CA VAL A 34 -14.52 0.54 -10.33
C VAL A 34 -13.22 -0.23 -10.26
N GLY A 35 -12.58 -0.16 -9.10
CA GLY A 35 -11.40 -0.93 -8.75
C GLY A 35 -11.65 -1.86 -7.56
N VAL A 36 -10.88 -2.93 -7.47
CA VAL A 36 -10.89 -3.88 -6.35
C VAL A 36 -9.45 -4.10 -5.89
N GLY A 37 -9.20 -3.82 -4.61
CA GLY A 37 -7.89 -3.96 -3.97
C GLY A 37 -7.63 -5.36 -3.41
N PRO A 38 -6.75 -5.50 -2.39
CA PRO A 38 -6.37 -6.78 -1.79
C PRO A 38 -7.46 -7.43 -0.93
N GLN A 39 -8.50 -6.71 -0.56
CA GLN A 39 -9.59 -7.20 0.27
C GLN A 39 -10.90 -7.22 -0.54
N GLY A 40 -11.57 -8.36 -0.54
CA GLY A 40 -12.88 -8.56 -1.17
C GLY A 40 -14.02 -8.79 -0.17
N GLY A 41 -13.72 -8.82 1.14
CA GLY A 41 -14.73 -9.04 2.16
C GLY A 41 -14.27 -8.76 3.59
N ALA A 42 -15.24 -8.56 4.48
CA ALA A 42 -15.08 -8.49 5.93
C ALA A 42 -16.29 -9.17 6.60
N CYS A 43 -16.39 -9.10 7.93
CA CYS A 43 -17.57 -9.67 8.62
C CYS A 43 -18.88 -8.98 8.25
N MET A 44 -18.83 -7.70 7.85
CA MET A 44 -19.99 -6.85 7.57
C MET A 44 -20.98 -6.73 8.74
N ASP A 45 -20.53 -7.01 9.98
CA ASP A 45 -21.35 -6.97 11.21
C ASP A 45 -21.54 -5.52 11.74
N GLY A 46 -21.19 -4.49 10.97
CA GLY A 46 -21.30 -3.07 11.35
C GLY A 46 -20.61 -2.76 12.68
N GLU A 47 -21.31 -2.02 13.56
CA GLU A 47 -20.85 -1.65 14.92
C GLU A 47 -20.55 -2.86 15.83
N ALA A 48 -21.11 -4.04 15.54
CA ALA A 48 -20.81 -5.23 16.34
C ALA A 48 -19.38 -5.74 16.13
N CYS A 49 -18.70 -5.29 15.07
CA CYS A 49 -17.27 -5.49 14.88
C CYS A 49 -16.51 -4.18 15.07
N ARG A 50 -15.68 -4.11 16.13
CA ARG A 50 -14.83 -2.93 16.44
C ARG A 50 -14.11 -2.35 15.22
N GLU A 51 -13.55 -3.22 14.37
CA GLU A 51 -12.76 -2.77 13.22
C GLU A 51 -13.63 -2.33 12.05
N CYS A 52 -14.76 -2.99 11.80
CA CYS A 52 -15.66 -2.60 10.71
C CYS A 52 -16.48 -1.35 11.06
N GLY A 53 -16.94 -1.22 12.31
CA GLY A 53 -17.68 -0.05 12.78
C GLY A 53 -16.87 1.26 12.75
N ARG A 54 -15.54 1.17 12.74
CA ARG A 54 -14.63 2.32 12.55
C ARG A 54 -14.08 2.46 11.13
N GLU A 55 -14.75 1.84 10.14
CA GLU A 55 -14.38 1.83 8.72
C GLU A 55 -12.99 1.25 8.42
N ALA A 56 -12.45 0.43 9.32
CA ALA A 56 -11.12 -0.14 9.23
C ALA A 56 -11.19 -1.64 8.87
N ASN A 57 -11.93 -1.94 7.78
CA ASN A 57 -12.21 -3.29 7.31
C ASN A 57 -10.94 -4.13 7.08
N ASN A 58 -9.82 -3.50 6.74
CA ASN A 58 -8.51 -4.14 6.57
C ASN A 58 -7.95 -4.76 7.86
N PHE A 59 -8.42 -4.31 9.03
CA PHE A 59 -8.07 -4.90 10.33
C PHE A 59 -9.11 -5.90 10.83
N CYS A 60 -10.22 -6.10 10.11
CA CYS A 60 -11.23 -7.08 10.50
C CYS A 60 -10.61 -8.48 10.68
N PRO A 61 -10.90 -9.19 11.79
CA PRO A 61 -10.38 -10.54 12.03
C PRO A 61 -11.00 -11.59 11.08
N LYS A 62 -12.17 -11.30 10.51
CA LYS A 62 -12.86 -12.14 9.51
C LYS A 62 -12.71 -11.57 8.08
N ARG A 63 -11.65 -10.80 7.81
CA ARG A 63 -11.40 -10.28 6.46
C ARG A 63 -11.16 -11.40 5.46
N VAL A 64 -11.61 -11.18 4.24
CA VAL A 64 -11.43 -12.08 3.09
C VAL A 64 -10.58 -11.34 2.06
N PHE A 65 -9.45 -11.91 1.67
CA PHE A 65 -8.62 -11.36 0.61
C PHE A 65 -9.18 -11.72 -0.76
N THR A 66 -8.88 -10.87 -1.74
CA THR A 66 -9.36 -10.95 -3.13
C THR A 66 -9.01 -12.27 -3.82
N TYR A 67 -7.94 -12.94 -3.38
CA TYR A 67 -7.61 -14.30 -3.81
C TYR A 67 -7.07 -15.16 -2.65
N ASN A 68 -7.12 -16.48 -2.83
CA ASN A 68 -6.60 -17.49 -1.90
C ASN A 68 -7.18 -17.44 -0.47
N SER A 69 -8.32 -16.80 -0.27
CA SER A 69 -9.05 -16.81 1.00
C SER A 69 -10.19 -17.81 0.98
N PRO A 70 -10.32 -18.67 2.02
CA PRO A 70 -11.48 -19.55 2.15
C PRO A 70 -12.78 -18.75 2.21
N ILE A 71 -13.80 -19.22 1.50
CA ILE A 71 -15.16 -18.66 1.54
C ILE A 71 -16.18 -19.78 1.67
N PRO A 72 -17.33 -19.55 2.33
CA PRO A 72 -18.34 -20.60 2.55
C PRO A 72 -19.07 -21.02 1.26
N ASN A 73 -19.13 -20.11 0.28
CA ASN A 73 -19.83 -20.34 -0.98
C ASN A 73 -18.89 -20.96 -2.02
N PRO A 74 -19.41 -21.75 -2.99
CA PRO A 74 -18.61 -22.21 -4.12
C PRO A 74 -17.86 -21.06 -4.82
N PRO A 75 -16.61 -21.26 -5.24
CA PRO A 75 -15.86 -22.52 -5.28
C PRO A 75 -15.16 -22.90 -3.95
N GLY A 76 -15.43 -22.20 -2.85
CA GLY A 76 -14.82 -22.44 -1.53
C GLY A 76 -13.56 -21.63 -1.25
N VAL A 77 -13.03 -20.93 -2.26
CA VAL A 77 -11.87 -20.04 -2.17
C VAL A 77 -12.06 -18.85 -3.12
N THR A 78 -11.45 -17.71 -2.82
CA THR A 78 -11.46 -16.53 -3.70
C THR A 78 -10.44 -16.64 -4.84
N TYR A 79 -10.82 -16.15 -6.02
CA TYR A 79 -9.98 -16.01 -7.21
C TYR A 79 -9.83 -14.53 -7.57
N GLY A 80 -8.60 -14.14 -7.86
CA GLY A 80 -8.22 -12.76 -8.13
C GLY A 80 -8.54 -12.28 -9.53
N GLY A 81 -7.97 -11.13 -9.89
CA GLY A 81 -8.26 -10.38 -11.11
C GLY A 81 -7.52 -10.83 -12.37
N TYR A 82 -6.70 -11.88 -12.34
CA TYR A 82 -6.13 -12.46 -13.56
C TYR A 82 -7.17 -13.34 -14.26
N ALA A 83 -8.30 -12.72 -14.59
CA ALA A 83 -9.52 -13.31 -15.10
C ALA A 83 -10.29 -12.28 -15.94
N GLU A 84 -11.22 -12.75 -16.78
CA GLU A 84 -12.05 -11.89 -17.61
C GLU A 84 -13.17 -11.18 -16.83
N ALA A 85 -13.54 -11.72 -15.67
CA ALA A 85 -14.56 -11.17 -14.79
C ALA A 85 -14.21 -11.39 -13.31
N HIS A 86 -14.68 -10.48 -12.45
CA HIS A 86 -14.52 -10.56 -11.01
C HIS A 86 -15.83 -10.17 -10.31
N ILE A 87 -16.14 -10.86 -9.21
CA ILE A 87 -17.32 -10.59 -8.39
C ILE A 87 -16.84 -10.15 -7.01
N THR A 88 -17.27 -8.98 -6.57
CA THR A 88 -16.97 -8.46 -5.23
C THR A 88 -18.23 -7.87 -4.60
N HIS A 89 -18.20 -7.70 -3.28
CA HIS A 89 -19.25 -6.97 -2.57
C HIS A 89 -19.08 -5.46 -2.83
N GLU A 90 -20.17 -4.71 -3.02
CA GLU A 90 -20.15 -3.29 -3.43
C GLU A 90 -19.28 -2.39 -2.53
N ALA A 91 -19.23 -2.67 -1.22
CA ALA A 91 -18.37 -1.97 -0.26
C ALA A 91 -16.85 -2.07 -0.54
N PHE A 92 -16.43 -2.99 -1.40
CA PHE A 92 -15.03 -3.17 -1.83
C PHE A 92 -14.84 -2.82 -3.32
N ALA A 93 -15.87 -2.32 -4.00
CA ALA A 93 -15.79 -1.73 -5.32
C ALA A 93 -15.52 -0.23 -5.19
N ILE A 94 -14.28 0.18 -5.46
CA ILE A 94 -13.81 1.56 -5.28
C ILE A 94 -14.00 2.33 -6.58
N PRO A 95 -14.76 3.44 -6.61
CA PRO A 95 -14.91 4.25 -7.83
C PRO A 95 -13.57 4.76 -8.35
N ILE A 96 -13.34 4.67 -9.67
CA ILE A 96 -12.13 5.18 -10.32
C ILE A 96 -12.43 6.53 -10.98
N PRO A 97 -11.76 7.64 -10.57
CA PRO A 97 -12.02 8.97 -11.11
C PRO A 97 -11.84 9.04 -12.62
N ASP A 98 -12.76 9.68 -13.37
CA ASP A 98 -12.79 9.70 -14.84
C ASP A 98 -11.45 10.07 -15.50
N GLY A 99 -10.76 11.07 -14.95
CA GLY A 99 -9.47 11.56 -15.46
C GLY A 99 -8.26 10.67 -15.20
N MET A 100 -8.43 9.49 -14.60
CA MET A 100 -7.35 8.55 -14.32
C MET A 100 -7.44 7.33 -15.23
N ASP A 101 -6.37 7.05 -15.97
CA ASP A 101 -6.26 5.84 -16.78
C ASP A 101 -6.27 4.58 -15.90
N SER A 102 -6.93 3.52 -16.36
CA SER A 102 -7.06 2.27 -15.60
C SER A 102 -5.71 1.62 -15.26
N ALA A 103 -4.73 1.70 -16.16
CA ALA A 103 -3.40 1.13 -15.92
C ALA A 103 -2.63 1.93 -14.85
N VAL A 104 -2.93 3.22 -14.71
CA VAL A 104 -2.39 4.07 -13.64
C VAL A 104 -3.14 3.84 -12.32
N ALA A 105 -4.46 3.66 -12.38
CA ALA A 105 -5.30 3.46 -11.20
C ALA A 105 -5.07 2.10 -10.53
N ALA A 106 -4.87 1.04 -11.31
CA ALA A 106 -4.79 -0.33 -10.80
C ALA A 106 -3.75 -0.50 -9.67
N PRO A 107 -2.49 -0.06 -9.83
CA PRO A 107 -1.49 -0.22 -8.78
C PRO A 107 -1.75 0.63 -7.51
N LEU A 108 -2.61 1.65 -7.61
CA LEU A 108 -2.97 2.45 -6.43
C LEU A 108 -3.81 1.66 -5.42
N LEU A 109 -4.53 0.64 -5.88
CA LEU A 109 -5.43 -0.19 -5.08
C LEU A 109 -4.69 -1.12 -4.11
N CYS A 110 -3.40 -1.35 -4.30
CA CYS A 110 -2.55 -2.10 -3.37
C CYS A 110 -1.28 -1.32 -3.01
N ALA A 111 -0.34 -1.14 -3.93
CA ALA A 111 0.91 -0.41 -3.64
C ALA A 111 0.66 1.03 -3.19
N GLY A 112 -0.31 1.71 -3.83
CA GLY A 112 -0.63 3.09 -3.51
C GLY A 112 -1.18 3.25 -2.11
N ILE A 113 -2.29 2.57 -1.80
CA ILE A 113 -2.90 2.64 -0.46
C ILE A 113 -1.97 2.13 0.65
N THR A 114 -1.12 1.13 0.36
CA THR A 114 -0.13 0.59 1.31
C THR A 114 0.90 1.64 1.72
N THR A 115 1.27 2.55 0.82
CA THR A 115 2.21 3.65 1.12
C THR A 115 1.52 4.92 1.60
N TYR A 116 0.35 5.24 1.05
CA TYR A 116 -0.43 6.42 1.45
C TYR A 116 -0.96 6.35 2.88
N SER A 117 -1.56 5.21 3.25
CA SER A 117 -2.19 5.02 4.57
C SER A 117 -1.26 5.33 5.76
N PRO A 118 -0.05 4.75 5.86
CA PRO A 118 0.85 5.08 6.97
C PRO A 118 1.37 6.53 6.94
N LEU A 119 1.62 7.12 5.77
CA LEU A 119 2.05 8.52 5.65
C LEU A 119 1.00 9.49 6.22
N VAL A 120 -0.29 9.20 6.01
CA VAL A 120 -1.38 10.01 6.55
C VAL A 120 -1.67 9.69 8.01
N HIS A 121 -1.71 8.40 8.36
CA HIS A 121 -2.13 7.97 9.69
C HIS A 121 -1.07 8.26 10.75
N PHE A 122 0.17 7.86 10.50
CA PHE A 122 1.28 8.01 11.44
C PHE A 122 2.08 9.29 11.21
N GLY A 123 2.01 9.89 10.01
CA GLY A 123 2.50 11.25 9.77
C GLY A 123 1.56 12.35 10.28
N LYS A 124 0.43 11.98 10.91
CA LYS A 124 -0.52 12.95 11.48
C LYS A 124 0.18 13.81 12.54
N GLY A 125 0.30 15.10 12.24
CA GLY A 125 0.98 16.07 13.11
C GLY A 125 2.35 16.50 12.60
N LEU A 126 2.89 15.83 11.58
CA LEU A 126 4.03 16.33 10.83
C LEU A 126 3.63 17.60 10.08
N LYS A 127 4.55 18.57 10.04
CA LYS A 127 4.36 19.82 9.30
C LYS A 127 4.91 19.66 7.89
N PRO A 128 4.44 20.47 6.91
CA PRO A 128 5.13 20.62 5.64
C PRO A 128 6.63 20.88 5.86
N GLY A 129 7.47 20.21 5.09
CA GLY A 129 8.93 20.22 5.24
C GLY A 129 9.50 19.19 6.22
N ALA A 130 8.68 18.42 6.93
CA ALA A 130 9.16 17.27 7.73
C ALA A 130 10.02 16.33 6.86
N ARG A 131 11.06 15.76 7.46
CA ARG A 131 12.05 14.92 6.79
C ARG A 131 11.55 13.49 6.72
N VAL A 132 11.24 13.02 5.51
CA VAL A 132 10.74 11.68 5.25
C VAL A 132 11.76 10.87 4.46
N GLY A 133 12.21 9.75 5.03
CA GLY A 133 13.05 8.77 4.34
C GLY A 133 12.18 7.70 3.68
N VAL A 134 12.40 7.39 2.40
CA VAL A 134 11.77 6.24 1.73
C VAL A 134 12.83 5.22 1.39
N VAL A 135 12.81 4.08 2.08
CA VAL A 135 13.82 3.01 1.92
C VAL A 135 13.36 2.01 0.88
N GLY A 136 14.11 1.92 -0.22
CA GLY A 136 13.82 1.09 -1.38
C GLY A 136 12.95 1.81 -2.40
N ILE A 137 13.41 1.86 -3.66
CA ILE A 137 12.75 2.61 -4.75
C ILE A 137 12.22 1.62 -5.79
N GLY A 138 11.23 0.81 -5.39
CA GLY A 138 10.54 -0.17 -6.24
C GLY A 138 9.07 0.18 -6.43
N GLY A 139 8.20 -0.82 -6.63
CA GLY A 139 6.74 -0.63 -6.80
C GLY A 139 6.08 0.15 -5.66
N LEU A 140 6.33 -0.20 -4.39
CA LEU A 140 5.83 0.60 -3.26
C LEU A 140 6.64 1.90 -3.11
N GLY A 141 7.96 1.80 -3.17
CA GLY A 141 8.88 2.92 -2.93
C GLY A 141 8.61 4.16 -3.79
N HIS A 142 8.42 3.99 -5.10
CA HIS A 142 8.17 5.13 -5.99
C HIS A 142 6.84 5.84 -5.68
N MET A 143 5.82 5.10 -5.24
CA MET A 143 4.55 5.69 -4.78
C MET A 143 4.72 6.37 -3.43
N GLY A 144 5.49 5.78 -2.52
CA GLY A 144 5.85 6.40 -1.24
C GLY A 144 6.55 7.75 -1.43
N VAL A 145 7.48 7.84 -2.38
CA VAL A 145 8.14 9.12 -2.73
C VAL A 145 7.12 10.13 -3.26
N GLN A 146 6.30 9.73 -4.25
CA GLN A 146 5.29 10.63 -4.84
C GLN A 146 4.28 11.15 -3.82
N TYR A 147 3.73 10.27 -2.97
CA TYR A 147 2.77 10.68 -1.94
C TYR A 147 3.42 11.56 -0.87
N ALA A 148 4.62 11.23 -0.40
CA ALA A 148 5.31 12.04 0.59
C ALA A 148 5.62 13.45 0.03
N ALA A 149 6.04 13.54 -1.23
CA ALA A 149 6.28 14.82 -1.90
C ALA A 149 4.98 15.62 -2.10
N ALA A 150 3.89 14.96 -2.53
CA ALA A 150 2.58 15.59 -2.70
C ALA A 150 1.96 16.08 -1.37
N LEU A 151 2.30 15.44 -0.25
CA LEU A 151 1.94 15.89 1.11
C LEU A 151 2.82 17.05 1.62
N GLY A 152 3.81 17.48 0.85
CA GLY A 152 4.68 18.62 1.15
C GLY A 152 5.86 18.30 2.07
N TYR A 153 6.27 17.03 2.17
CA TYR A 153 7.44 16.64 2.95
C TYR A 153 8.75 16.81 2.18
N SER A 154 9.86 16.92 2.91
CA SER A 154 11.22 16.84 2.35
C SER A 154 11.62 15.38 2.25
N VAL A 155 11.64 14.85 1.03
CA VAL A 155 11.75 13.40 0.79
C VAL A 155 13.17 13.00 0.42
N THR A 156 13.77 12.13 1.22
CA THR A 156 15.04 11.47 0.90
C THR A 156 14.78 10.04 0.45
N ALA A 157 15.12 9.75 -0.80
CA ALA A 157 15.13 8.38 -1.33
C ALA A 157 16.37 7.64 -0.83
N ILE A 158 16.19 6.51 -0.15
CA ILE A 158 17.28 5.71 0.43
C ILE A 158 17.40 4.39 -0.32
N SER A 159 18.54 4.15 -0.95
CA SER A 159 18.73 3.00 -1.84
C SER A 159 20.18 2.54 -1.86
N ARG A 160 20.42 1.25 -2.16
CA ARG A 160 21.76 0.71 -2.44
C ARG A 160 22.23 0.93 -3.88
N THR A 161 21.34 1.36 -4.75
CA THR A 161 21.57 1.42 -6.20
C THR A 161 21.69 2.88 -6.64
N PRO A 162 22.91 3.38 -6.92
CA PRO A 162 23.13 4.79 -7.26
C PRO A 162 22.33 5.25 -8.48
N SER A 163 22.14 4.37 -9.47
CA SER A 163 21.40 4.70 -10.70
C SER A 163 19.92 5.04 -10.47
N LYS A 164 19.38 4.79 -9.27
CA LYS A 164 18.00 5.16 -8.91
C LYS A 164 17.84 6.62 -8.49
N GLU A 165 18.92 7.37 -8.33
CA GLU A 165 18.86 8.77 -7.89
C GLU A 165 18.05 9.65 -8.86
N ALA A 166 18.40 9.61 -10.15
CA ALA A 166 17.71 10.39 -11.17
C ALA A 166 16.22 10.03 -11.24
N GLU A 167 15.90 8.74 -11.18
CA GLU A 167 14.52 8.24 -11.18
C GLU A 167 13.75 8.73 -9.93
N ALA A 168 14.36 8.62 -8.74
CA ALA A 168 13.76 9.11 -7.50
C ALA A 168 13.46 10.61 -7.52
N GLN A 169 14.31 11.42 -8.14
CA GLN A 169 14.08 12.85 -8.33
C GLN A 169 12.84 13.11 -9.22
N THR A 170 12.64 12.32 -10.28
CA THR A 170 11.42 12.45 -11.11
C THR A 170 10.13 12.14 -10.35
N PHE A 171 10.23 11.31 -9.29
CA PHE A 171 9.11 11.02 -8.39
C PHE A 171 8.88 12.08 -7.31
N GLY A 172 9.78 13.07 -7.19
CA GLY A 172 9.67 14.16 -6.22
C GLY A 172 10.60 14.05 -5.00
N ALA A 173 11.58 13.14 -5.00
CA ALA A 173 12.61 13.13 -3.97
C ALA A 173 13.44 14.41 -4.03
N THR A 174 13.59 15.09 -2.89
CA THR A 174 14.43 16.29 -2.75
C THR A 174 15.89 15.93 -2.46
N SER A 175 16.16 14.69 -2.03
CA SER A 175 17.51 14.19 -1.75
C SER A 175 17.60 12.69 -1.99
N PHE A 176 18.83 12.19 -2.11
CA PHE A 176 19.12 10.77 -2.25
C PHE A 176 20.22 10.37 -1.26
N LEU A 177 20.04 9.22 -0.60
CA LEU A 177 20.99 8.65 0.34
C LEU A 177 21.39 7.26 -0.14
N LEU A 178 22.64 7.13 -0.58
CA LEU A 178 23.21 5.84 -0.96
C LEU A 178 23.52 5.04 0.31
N SER A 179 22.78 3.97 0.56
CA SER A 179 22.90 3.24 1.83
C SER A 179 24.18 2.40 1.96
N SER A 180 25.02 2.36 0.92
CA SER A 180 26.37 1.79 0.97
C SER A 180 27.46 2.83 1.28
N ASP A 181 27.10 4.11 1.32
CA ASP A 181 27.99 5.18 1.78
C ASP A 181 27.89 5.30 3.30
N ALA A 182 28.92 4.80 3.99
CA ALA A 182 28.93 4.76 5.45
C ALA A 182 28.96 6.15 6.09
N ASP A 183 29.66 7.11 5.48
CA ASP A 183 29.80 8.46 6.01
C ASP A 183 28.48 9.22 5.85
N ALA A 184 27.81 9.08 4.70
CA ALA A 184 26.50 9.67 4.48
C ALA A 184 25.43 9.06 5.40
N MET A 185 25.43 7.74 5.60
CA MET A 185 24.51 7.06 6.52
C MET A 185 24.74 7.46 7.98
N ALA A 186 26.00 7.67 8.38
CA ALA A 186 26.36 8.17 9.71
C ALA A 186 25.91 9.63 9.91
N ALA A 187 26.09 10.48 8.90
CA ALA A 187 25.64 11.88 8.96
C ALA A 187 24.11 12.02 9.02
N ALA A 188 23.37 11.02 8.51
CA ALA A 188 21.91 11.01 8.51
C ALA A 188 21.27 10.39 9.77
N GLN A 189 22.06 9.97 10.77
CA GLN A 189 21.52 9.40 12.01
C GLN A 189 20.69 10.43 12.79
N GLY A 190 19.52 10.02 13.28
CA GLY A 190 18.64 10.89 14.06
C GLY A 190 17.97 12.00 13.26
N THR A 191 17.85 11.86 11.93
CA THR A 191 17.41 12.96 11.05
C THR A 191 16.03 12.78 10.42
N PHE A 192 15.41 11.61 10.45
CA PHE A 192 14.11 11.46 9.78
C PHE A 192 12.96 11.48 10.79
N ASP A 193 12.00 12.38 10.57
CA ASP A 193 10.77 12.44 11.35
C ASP A 193 9.85 11.24 11.01
N PHE A 194 10.00 10.71 9.79
CA PHE A 194 9.32 9.51 9.34
C PHE A 194 10.21 8.71 8.39
N ILE A 195 10.20 7.38 8.52
CA ILE A 195 10.81 6.47 7.55
C ILE A 195 9.74 5.50 7.05
N LEU A 196 9.53 5.47 5.74
CA LEU A 196 8.71 4.49 5.05
C LEU A 196 9.62 3.43 4.43
N CYS A 197 9.71 2.25 5.04
CA CYS A 197 10.56 1.18 4.56
C CYS A 197 9.78 0.17 3.71
N THR A 198 10.13 0.05 2.44
CA THR A 198 9.43 -0.82 1.49
C THR A 198 10.27 -2.02 1.06
N VAL A 199 11.36 -2.32 1.75
CA VAL A 199 12.30 -3.39 1.40
C VAL A 199 11.86 -4.71 2.05
N SER A 200 11.66 -5.75 1.23
CA SER A 200 11.34 -7.11 1.68
C SER A 200 12.57 -8.01 1.83
N ALA A 201 13.73 -7.42 2.08
CA ALA A 201 14.99 -8.10 2.37
C ALA A 201 15.48 -7.70 3.77
N SER A 202 16.29 -8.55 4.39
CA SER A 202 16.95 -8.20 5.65
C SER A 202 17.89 -7.00 5.43
N LEU A 203 17.85 -6.06 6.37
CA LEU A 203 18.67 -4.85 6.41
C LEU A 203 19.52 -4.86 7.68
N PRO A 204 20.62 -4.09 7.74
CA PRO A 204 21.30 -3.80 9.00
C PRO A 204 20.38 -2.92 9.87
N TRP A 205 19.47 -3.53 10.62
CA TRP A 205 18.34 -2.83 11.24
C TRP A 205 18.74 -1.74 12.21
N GLU A 206 19.81 -1.94 12.99
CA GLU A 206 20.32 -0.88 13.89
C GLU A 206 20.68 0.39 13.12
N LEU A 207 21.35 0.25 11.96
CA LEU A 207 21.73 1.38 11.12
C LEU A 207 20.52 2.11 10.55
N PHE A 208 19.51 1.38 10.08
CA PHE A 208 18.31 1.96 9.47
C PHE A 208 17.32 2.52 10.50
N LEU A 209 17.18 1.88 11.67
CA LEU A 209 16.38 2.41 12.77
C LEU A 209 17.03 3.67 13.36
N GLY A 210 18.37 3.72 13.43
CA GLY A 210 19.11 4.88 13.91
C GLY A 210 18.99 6.12 13.02
N LEU A 211 18.49 5.98 11.77
CA LEU A 211 18.15 7.13 10.92
C LEU A 211 16.96 7.93 11.46
N CYS A 212 16.04 7.31 12.22
CA CYS A 212 14.90 8.00 12.80
C CYS A 212 15.34 9.02 13.86
N ALA A 213 14.79 10.23 13.78
CA ALA A 213 14.89 11.24 14.82
C ALA A 213 14.21 10.76 16.12
N PRO A 214 14.55 11.36 17.29
CA PRO A 214 13.74 11.19 18.49
C PRO A 214 12.27 11.47 18.21
N ASP A 215 11.38 10.63 18.74
CA ASP A 215 9.93 10.63 18.47
C ASP A 215 9.52 10.39 16.99
N GLY A 216 10.49 10.06 16.13
CA GLY A 216 10.24 9.72 14.73
C GLY A 216 9.61 8.35 14.56
N VAL A 217 8.94 8.15 13.42
CA VAL A 217 8.24 6.90 13.11
C VAL A 217 9.03 6.09 12.08
N PHE A 218 9.35 4.84 12.40
CA PHE A 218 9.79 3.85 11.40
C PHE A 218 8.62 2.95 11.00
N CYS A 219 8.11 3.12 9.79
CA CYS A 219 7.01 2.34 9.25
C CYS A 219 7.53 1.23 8.31
N MET A 220 7.41 -0.01 8.74
CA MET A 220 7.81 -1.19 7.98
C MET A 220 6.67 -1.73 7.12
N LEU A 221 6.80 -1.66 5.79
CA LEU A 221 5.84 -2.21 4.83
C LEU A 221 6.35 -3.46 4.10
N GLY A 222 7.67 -3.56 3.93
CA GLY A 222 8.31 -4.74 3.39
C GLY A 222 8.14 -5.96 4.28
N LEU A 223 8.21 -7.15 3.67
CA LEU A 223 8.08 -8.44 4.36
C LEU A 223 9.42 -9.18 4.28
N PRO A 224 10.41 -8.83 5.13
CA PRO A 224 11.69 -9.51 5.14
C PRO A 224 11.54 -10.96 5.64
N PRO A 225 12.40 -11.90 5.18
CA PRO A 225 12.34 -13.29 5.60
C PRO A 225 12.79 -13.52 7.06
N SER A 226 13.46 -12.54 7.66
CA SER A 226 13.89 -12.53 9.05
C SER A 226 13.70 -11.15 9.66
N PRO A 227 13.62 -11.05 11.01
CA PRO A 227 13.78 -9.79 11.71
C PRO A 227 15.14 -9.14 11.46
#